data_AF-A0A848ULE6-F1
#
_entry.id   AF-A0A848ULE6-F1
#
_cell.length_a   1.000
_cell.length_b   1.000
_cell.length_c   1.000
_cell.angle_alpha   90.00
_cell.angle_beta   90.00
_cell.angle_gamma   90.00
#
_symmetry.space_group_name_H-M   'P 1'
#
loop_
_entity.id
_entity.type
_entity.pdbx_description
1 polymer ?
#
loop_
_entity_poly.entity_id
_entity_poly.type
_entity_poly.pdbx_seq_one_letter_code
_entity_poly.pdbx_strand_id
1 'polypeptide(L)'
;ARALTTTGWLFVLAYVGFIMWQVRRAFLITESSFEDGLWWQRIEQISFLSLPQNLMVLVPAAAAAAAGTVLVRDQVDHAVIALAQLVRIVAGLGAVVIVIATLGIVGIFFRNADAVGDFAAFVLRLGGIAMAFGILRLCAEAERSA
;
A
#
# COMPACT_ATOMS: atom_id res chain seq x y z
N ALA A 1 20.13 -6.99 -12.14
CA ALA A 1 19.98 -7.02 -10.67
C ALA A 1 20.05 -5.62 -10.04
N ARG A 2 21.24 -4.99 -9.98
CA ARG A 2 21.42 -3.69 -9.28
C ARG A 2 20.43 -2.60 -9.70
N ALA A 3 20.21 -2.42 -11.01
CA ALA A 3 19.23 -1.45 -11.51
C ALA A 3 17.81 -1.72 -10.98
N LEU A 4 17.35 -2.98 -11.01
CA LEU A 4 16.04 -3.37 -10.50
C LEU A 4 15.91 -3.12 -8.99
N THR A 5 16.96 -3.44 -8.22
CA THR A 5 16.99 -3.17 -6.78
C THR A 5 16.88 -1.67 -6.50
N THR A 6 17.70 -0.84 -7.16
CA THR A 6 17.66 0.62 -7.01
C THR A 6 16.31 1.20 -7.43
N THR A 7 15.79 0.78 -8.58
CA THR A 7 14.47 1.21 -9.07
C THR A 7 13.37 0.83 -8.07
N GLY A 8 13.37 -0.40 -7.56
CA GLY A 8 12.40 -0.84 -6.57
C GLY A 8 12.43 0.00 -5.29
N TRP A 9 13.63 0.32 -4.78
CA TRP A 9 13.79 1.20 -3.63
C TRP A 9 13.31 2.63 -3.89
N LEU A 10 13.52 3.18 -5.09
CA LEU A 10 13.00 4.51 -5.45
C LEU A 10 11.47 4.54 -5.43
N PHE A 11 10.81 3.48 -5.91
CA PHE A 11 9.34 3.37 -5.81
C PHE A 11 8.86 3.20 -4.37
N VAL A 12 9.58 2.44 -3.55
CA VAL A 12 9.27 2.35 -2.10
C VAL A 12 9.40 3.72 -1.44
N LEU A 13 10.48 4.45 -1.70
CA LEU A 13 10.68 5.80 -1.16
C LEU A 13 9.59 6.77 -1.63
N ALA A 14 9.19 6.70 -2.91
CA ALA A 14 8.09 7.50 -3.44
C ALA A 14 6.77 7.17 -2.71
N TYR A 15 6.47 5.89 -2.48
CA TYR A 15 5.28 5.48 -1.75
C TYR A 15 5.30 5.91 -0.29
N VAL A 16 6.45 5.80 0.39
CA VAL A 16 6.63 6.29 1.77
C VAL A 16 6.45 7.82 1.83
N GLY A 17 7.01 8.56 0.88
CA GLY A 17 6.80 10.01 0.74
C GLY A 17 5.32 10.36 0.58
N PHE A 18 4.61 9.59 -0.24
CA PHE A 18 3.17 9.73 -0.42
C PHE A 18 2.38 9.42 0.87
N ILE A 19 2.74 8.38 1.62
CA ILE A 19 2.14 8.08 2.93
C ILE A 19 2.32 9.26 3.89
N MET A 20 3.55 9.77 4.04
CA MET A 20 3.83 10.91 4.92
C MET A 20 3.02 12.14 4.52
N TRP A 21 2.88 12.39 3.21
CA TRP A 21 2.07 13.49 2.71
C TRP A 21 0.59 13.32 3.04
N GLN A 22 0.01 12.12 2.88
CA GLN A 22 -1.40 11.86 3.22
C GLN A 22 -1.66 11.99 4.72
N VAL A 23 -0.74 11.47 5.55
CA VAL A 23 -0.81 11.63 7.01
C VAL A 23 -0.81 13.10 7.38
N ARG A 24 0.16 13.88 6.86
CA ARG A 24 0.19 15.34 7.07
C ARG A 24 -1.13 15.99 6.65
N ARG A 25 -1.64 15.65 5.47
CA ARG A 25 -2.90 16.19 4.95
C ARG A 25 -4.08 15.87 5.85
N ALA A 26 -4.13 14.68 6.44
CA ALA A 26 -5.17 14.30 7.40
C ALA A 26 -5.08 15.15 8.69
N PHE A 27 -3.86 15.35 9.22
CA PHE A 27 -3.67 16.18 10.42
C PHE A 27 -3.89 17.68 10.21
N LEU A 28 -3.90 18.17 8.95
CA LEU A 28 -4.30 19.54 8.62
C LEU A 28 -5.82 19.77 8.71
N ILE A 29 -6.63 18.72 8.90
CA ILE A 29 -8.07 18.86 9.12
C ILE A 29 -8.30 19.34 10.55
N THR A 30 -8.76 20.58 10.69
CA THR A 30 -9.04 21.27 11.96
C THR A 30 -10.53 21.42 12.25
N GLU A 31 -11.39 21.37 11.24
CA GLU A 31 -12.86 21.43 11.36
C GLU A 31 -13.45 20.17 10.71
N SER A 32 -14.46 19.57 11.36
CA SER A 32 -15.07 18.34 10.87
C SER A 32 -16.41 18.59 10.20
N SER A 33 -16.64 17.91 9.08
CA SER A 33 -17.94 17.81 8.43
C SER A 33 -18.76 16.60 8.92
N PHE A 34 -18.20 15.76 9.80
CA PHE A 34 -18.88 14.60 10.37
C PHE A 34 -19.39 14.88 11.77
N GLU A 35 -20.57 14.32 12.09
CA GLU A 35 -21.14 14.33 13.44
C GLU A 35 -20.21 13.64 14.46
N ASP A 36 -19.51 12.59 14.03
CA ASP A 36 -18.61 11.76 14.86
C ASP A 36 -17.21 12.37 15.07
N GLY A 37 -16.97 13.56 14.53
CA GLY A 37 -15.80 14.37 14.83
C GLY A 37 -14.53 14.12 13.99
N LEU A 38 -13.50 14.91 14.30
CA LEU A 38 -12.28 15.07 13.51
C LEU A 38 -11.50 13.78 13.26
N TRP A 39 -11.51 12.85 14.21
CA TRP A 39 -10.75 11.61 14.10
C TRP A 39 -11.28 10.69 13.03
N TRP A 40 -12.60 10.63 12.88
CA TRP A 40 -13.24 9.80 11.87
C TRP A 40 -12.86 10.26 10.45
N GLN A 41 -12.88 11.58 10.24
CA GLN A 41 -12.46 12.20 8.98
C GLN A 41 -10.98 11.96 8.65
N ARG A 42 -10.11 11.98 9.66
CA ARG A 42 -8.68 11.69 9.49
C ARG A 42 -8.45 10.24 9.05
N ILE A 43 -9.15 9.29 9.68
CA ILE A 43 -9.07 7.88 9.31
C ILE A 43 -9.57 7.68 7.88
N GLU A 44 -10.68 8.32 7.51
CA GLU A 44 -11.19 8.25 6.14
C GLU A 44 -10.15 8.75 5.14
N GLN A 45 -9.54 9.91 5.39
CA GLN A 45 -8.55 10.46 4.47
C GLN A 45 -7.29 9.60 4.37
N ILE A 46 -6.81 9.04 5.48
CA ILE A 46 -5.69 8.07 5.49
C ILE A 46 -6.07 6.80 4.73
N SER A 47 -7.33 6.35 4.84
CA SER A 47 -7.81 5.17 4.13
C SER A 47 -7.76 5.31 2.60
N PHE A 48 -7.64 6.53 2.07
CA PHE A 48 -7.41 6.70 0.64
C PHE A 48 -6.08 6.13 0.17
N LEU A 49 -5.10 5.92 1.05
CA LEU A 49 -3.86 5.20 0.73
C LEU A 49 -4.13 3.81 0.13
N SER A 50 -5.23 3.18 0.50
CA SER A 50 -5.59 1.86 0.00
C SER A 50 -6.37 1.89 -1.30
N LEU A 51 -6.65 3.05 -1.89
CA LEU A 51 -7.36 3.11 -3.17
C LEU A 51 -6.49 2.50 -4.28
N PRO A 52 -7.11 1.81 -5.25
CA PRO A 52 -6.41 1.17 -6.35
C PRO A 52 -5.36 2.05 -7.04
N GLN A 53 -5.77 3.25 -7.42
CA GLN A 53 -4.93 4.25 -8.07
C GLN A 53 -3.67 4.62 -7.27
N ASN A 54 -3.75 4.60 -5.93
CA ASN A 54 -2.64 4.95 -5.06
C ASN A 54 -1.66 3.79 -4.88
N LEU A 55 -2.12 2.55 -5.04
CA LEU A 55 -1.26 1.37 -5.02
C LEU A 55 -0.44 1.18 -6.30
N MET A 56 -0.80 1.86 -7.39
CA MET A 56 -0.03 1.82 -8.64
C MET A 56 1.42 2.27 -8.47
N VAL A 57 1.75 3.04 -7.43
CA VAL A 57 3.14 3.41 -7.11
C VAL A 57 3.92 2.22 -6.53
N LEU A 58 3.26 1.31 -5.81
CA LEU A 58 3.88 0.16 -5.16
C LEU A 58 4.02 -1.06 -6.11
N VAL A 59 3.17 -1.15 -7.13
CA VAL A 59 3.19 -2.24 -8.13
C VAL A 59 4.55 -2.36 -8.85
N PRO A 60 5.16 -1.28 -9.39
CA PRO A 60 6.49 -1.35 -9.99
C PRO A 60 7.58 -1.79 -9.02
N ALA A 61 7.48 -1.42 -7.74
CA ALA A 61 8.41 -1.88 -6.71
C ALA A 61 8.34 -3.40 -6.54
N ALA A 62 7.12 -3.95 -6.45
CA ALA A 62 6.88 -5.38 -6.34
C ALA A 62 7.38 -6.14 -7.57
N ALA A 63 7.11 -5.63 -8.77
CA ALA A 63 7.57 -6.22 -10.02
C ALA A 63 9.10 -6.20 -10.13
N ALA A 64 9.74 -5.08 -9.77
CA ALA A 64 11.20 -4.97 -9.79
C ALA A 64 11.86 -5.90 -8.77
N ALA A 65 11.26 -6.04 -7.58
CA ALA A 65 11.73 -6.96 -6.55
C ALA A 65 11.63 -8.42 -7.02
N ALA A 66 10.47 -8.84 -7.51
CA ALA A 66 10.26 -10.20 -8.01
C ALA A 66 11.16 -10.54 -9.21
N ALA A 67 11.23 -9.67 -10.22
CA ALA A 67 12.12 -9.86 -11.36
C ALA A 67 13.59 -9.91 -10.92
N GLY A 68 13.98 -9.07 -9.96
CA GLY A 68 15.32 -9.07 -9.40
C GLY A 68 15.67 -10.38 -8.69
N THR A 69 14.75 -10.96 -7.91
CA THR A 69 14.97 -12.24 -7.23
C THR A 69 15.19 -13.39 -8.21
N VAL A 70 14.40 -13.47 -9.28
CA VAL A 70 14.52 -14.52 -10.30
C VAL A 70 15.88 -14.44 -11.02
N LEU A 71 16.38 -13.23 -11.29
CA LEU A 71 17.63 -13.03 -12.03
C LEU A 71 18.90 -13.31 -11.22
N VAL A 72 18.80 -13.40 -9.89
CA VAL A 72 19.97 -13.50 -8.99
C VAL A 72 19.97 -14.80 -8.17
N ARG A 73 19.06 -15.73 -8.51
CA ARG A 73 18.80 -16.98 -7.77
C ARG A 73 20.05 -17.78 -7.38
N ASP A 74 21.07 -17.83 -8.23
CA ASP A 74 22.27 -18.65 -8.00
C ASP A 74 23.49 -17.84 -7.50
N GLN A 75 23.29 -16.59 -7.03
CA GLN A 75 24.38 -15.74 -6.54
C GLN A 75 24.28 -15.55 -5.02
N VAL A 76 25.41 -15.28 -4.35
CA VAL A 76 25.49 -15.04 -2.89
C VAL A 76 25.97 -13.60 -2.58
N ASP A 77 25.71 -12.67 -3.51
CA ASP A 77 26.27 -11.33 -3.48
C ASP A 77 25.38 -10.34 -2.67
N HIS A 78 25.92 -9.18 -2.29
CA HIS A 78 25.18 -8.13 -1.53
C HIS A 78 23.85 -7.72 -2.17
N ALA A 79 23.72 -7.87 -3.49
CA ALA A 79 22.49 -7.60 -4.23
C ALA A 79 21.32 -8.49 -3.78
N VAL A 80 21.59 -9.74 -3.38
CA VAL A 80 20.58 -10.71 -2.91
C VAL A 80 19.95 -10.23 -1.61
N ILE A 81 20.78 -9.79 -0.66
CA ILE A 81 20.33 -9.30 0.65
C ILE A 81 19.42 -8.08 0.46
N ALA A 82 19.84 -7.13 -0.38
CA ALA A 82 19.06 -5.92 -0.65
C ALA A 82 17.72 -6.23 -1.36
N LEU A 83 17.70 -7.24 -2.24
CA LEU A 83 16.47 -7.71 -2.89
C LEU A 83 15.51 -8.39 -1.91
N ALA A 84 16.02 -9.28 -1.05
CA ALA A 84 15.21 -9.90 0.00
C ALA A 84 14.60 -8.86 0.95
N GLN A 85 15.37 -7.84 1.35
CA GLN A 85 14.86 -6.72 2.15
C GLN A 85 13.77 -5.93 1.41
N LEU A 86 13.99 -5.64 0.12
CA LEU A 86 13.01 -4.94 -0.71
C LEU A 86 11.69 -5.73 -0.80
N VAL A 87 11.75 -7.04 -1.04
CA VAL A 87 10.56 -7.91 -1.09
C VAL A 87 9.78 -7.85 0.23
N ARG A 88 10.47 -7.98 1.37
CA ARG A 88 9.84 -7.92 2.70
C ARG A 88 9.19 -6.58 3.00
N ILE A 89 9.84 -5.49 2.62
CA ILE A 89 9.29 -4.14 2.85
C ILE A 89 8.07 -3.90 1.96
N VAL A 90 8.13 -4.28 0.69
CA VAL A 90 6.97 -4.17 -0.21
C VAL A 90 5.81 -5.03 0.27
N ALA A 91 6.08 -6.25 0.74
CA ALA A 91 5.06 -7.11 1.35
C ALA A 91 4.48 -6.48 2.63
N GLY A 92 5.33 -5.96 3.53
CA GLY A 92 4.89 -5.27 4.74
C GLY A 92 3.99 -4.06 4.44
N LEU A 93 4.36 -3.24 3.44
CA LEU A 93 3.53 -2.14 2.97
C LEU A 93 2.19 -2.62 2.42
N GLY A 94 2.18 -3.71 1.65
CA GLY A 94 0.94 -4.35 1.18
C GLY A 94 0.04 -4.79 2.33
N ALA A 95 0.59 -5.40 3.38
CA ALA A 95 -0.18 -5.78 4.58
C ALA A 95 -0.76 -4.56 5.31
N VAL A 96 0.03 -3.50 5.49
CA VAL A 96 -0.43 -2.24 6.09
C VAL A 96 -1.59 -1.64 5.30
N VAL A 97 -1.51 -1.65 3.97
CA VAL A 97 -2.59 -1.18 3.09
C VAL A 97 -3.88 -1.95 3.33
N ILE A 98 -3.83 -3.27 3.48
CA ILE A 98 -5.02 -4.09 3.74
C ILE A 98 -5.66 -3.70 5.07
N VAL A 99 -4.85 -3.50 6.12
CA VAL A 99 -5.34 -3.04 7.43
C VAL A 99 -6.04 -1.69 7.29
N ILE A 100 -5.39 -0.73 6.62
CA ILE A 100 -5.93 0.62 6.39
C ILE A 100 -7.25 0.56 5.59
N ALA A 101 -7.31 -0.26 4.55
CA ALA A 101 -8.52 -0.45 3.74
C ALA A 101 -9.68 -0.99 4.58
N THR A 102 -9.37 -1.99 5.42
CA THR A 102 -10.36 -2.65 6.29
C THR A 102 -10.91 -1.66 7.32
N LEU A 103 -10.05 -0.85 7.94
CA LEU A 103 -10.47 0.23 8.85
C LEU A 103 -11.36 1.25 8.12
N GLY A 104 -11.01 1.61 6.88
CA GLY A 104 -11.83 2.50 6.05
C GLY A 104 -13.21 1.92 5.71
N ILE A 105 -13.32 0.59 5.53
CA ILE A 105 -14.59 -0.11 5.31
C ILE A 105 -15.44 -0.13 6.58
N VAL A 106 -14.85 -0.53 7.72
CA VAL A 106 -15.51 -0.48 9.04
C VAL A 106 -16.10 0.90 9.30
N GLY A 107 -15.38 1.90 8.82
CA GLY A 107 -15.77 3.28 8.91
C GLY A 107 -17.03 3.75 8.21
N ILE A 108 -17.42 3.05 7.15
CA ILE A 108 -18.65 3.37 6.42
C ILE A 108 -19.87 3.15 7.33
N PHE A 109 -19.78 2.24 8.30
CA PHE A 109 -20.88 1.97 9.24
C PHE A 109 -21.10 3.06 10.30
N PHE A 110 -20.18 4.03 10.41
CA PHE A 110 -20.26 5.11 11.39
C PHE A 110 -20.59 6.47 10.76
N ARG A 111 -20.78 6.56 9.44
CA ARG A 111 -21.14 7.84 8.79
C ARG A 111 -22.62 7.90 8.45
N ASN A 112 -23.12 9.13 8.29
CA ASN A 112 -24.47 9.39 7.82
C ASN A 112 -24.70 8.74 6.44
N ALA A 113 -25.87 8.11 6.28
CA ALA A 113 -26.15 7.23 5.16
C ALA A 113 -26.19 7.97 3.82
N ASP A 114 -25.26 7.63 2.92
CA ASP A 114 -25.28 7.97 1.50
C ASP A 114 -25.05 6.67 0.71
N ALA A 115 -26.14 5.98 0.38
CA ALA A 115 -26.09 4.64 -0.19
C ALA A 115 -25.20 4.53 -1.45
N VAL A 116 -25.13 5.59 -2.27
CA VAL A 116 -24.33 5.58 -3.50
C VAL A 116 -22.86 5.84 -3.19
N GLY A 117 -22.57 6.84 -2.36
CA GLY A 117 -21.20 7.15 -1.91
C GLY A 117 -20.59 6.01 -1.08
N ASP A 118 -21.38 5.37 -0.22
CA ASP A 118 -21.03 4.21 0.61
C ASP A 118 -20.63 3.01 -0.24
N PHE A 119 -21.47 2.67 -1.21
CA PHE A 119 -21.20 1.53 -2.09
C PHE A 119 -19.93 1.76 -2.93
N ALA A 120 -19.76 2.94 -3.52
CA ALA A 120 -18.57 3.28 -4.28
C ALA A 120 -17.29 3.21 -3.42
N ALA A 121 -17.34 3.78 -2.22
CA ALA A 121 -16.22 3.81 -1.29
C ALA A 121 -15.86 2.41 -0.76
N PHE A 122 -16.85 1.52 -0.59
CA PHE A 122 -16.65 0.13 -0.25
C PHE A 122 -15.97 -0.64 -1.39
N VAL A 123 -16.52 -0.57 -2.61
CA VAL A 123 -15.99 -1.27 -3.79
C VAL A 123 -14.56 -0.85 -4.10
N LEU A 124 -14.25 0.45 -4.02
CA LEU A 124 -12.90 0.94 -4.25
C LEU A 124 -11.90 0.38 -3.23
N ARG A 125 -12.26 0.32 -1.94
CA ARG A 125 -11.38 -0.25 -0.91
C ARG A 125 -11.19 -1.76 -1.08
N LEU A 126 -12.23 -2.49 -1.50
CA LEU A 126 -12.09 -3.89 -1.88
C LEU A 126 -11.12 -4.10 -3.05
N GLY A 127 -11.20 -3.26 -4.08
CA GLY A 127 -10.23 -3.28 -5.19
C GLY A 127 -8.80 -3.03 -4.72
N GLY A 128 -8.65 -2.13 -3.74
CA GLY A 128 -7.40 -1.87 -3.03
C GLY A 128 -6.83 -3.10 -2.33
N ILE A 129 -7.66 -3.77 -1.53
CA ILE A 129 -7.31 -5.01 -0.83
C ILE A 129 -6.91 -6.09 -1.83
N ALA A 130 -7.66 -6.26 -2.92
CA ALA A 130 -7.34 -7.24 -3.95
C ALA A 130 -5.96 -7.00 -4.58
N MET A 131 -5.61 -5.75 -4.89
CA MET A 131 -4.27 -5.42 -5.42
C MET A 131 -3.17 -5.59 -4.39
N ALA A 132 -3.39 -5.17 -3.15
CA ALA A 132 -2.43 -5.38 -2.07
C ALA A 132 -2.19 -6.88 -1.82
N PHE A 133 -3.24 -7.70 -1.92
CA PHE A 133 -3.12 -9.15 -1.85
C PHE A 133 -2.34 -9.73 -3.04
N GLY A 134 -2.54 -9.20 -4.25
CA GLY A 134 -1.73 -9.55 -5.42
C GLY A 134 -0.24 -9.25 -5.21
N ILE A 135 0.09 -8.08 -4.64
CA ILE A 135 1.46 -7.71 -4.27
C ILE A 135 2.03 -8.71 -3.25
N LEU A 136 1.27 -9.01 -2.18
CA LEU A 136 1.70 -9.99 -1.17
C LEU A 136 1.96 -11.37 -1.78
N ARG A 137 1.09 -11.85 -2.66
CA ARG A 137 1.26 -13.13 -3.35
C ARG A 137 2.50 -13.13 -4.23
N LEU A 138 2.76 -12.06 -4.96
CA LEU A 138 3.95 -11.91 -5.79
C LEU A 138 5.23 -11.91 -4.93
N CYS A 139 5.24 -11.15 -3.83
CA CYS A 139 6.36 -11.10 -2.91
C CYS A 139 6.62 -12.46 -2.23
N ALA A 140 5.57 -13.16 -1.80
CA ALA A 140 5.71 -14.49 -1.22
C ALA A 140 6.27 -15.51 -2.23
N GLU A 141 5.87 -15.43 -3.49
CA GLU A 141 6.44 -16.28 -4.55
C GLU A 141 7.91 -15.94 -4.81
N ALA A 142 8.25 -14.65 -4.80
CA ALA A 142 9.63 -14.18 -4.93
C ALA A 142 10.52 -14.68 -3.79
N GLU A 143 10.03 -14.66 -2.54
CA GLU A 143 10.78 -15.22 -1.39
C GLU A 143 10.95 -16.74 -1.47
N ARG A 144 9.97 -17.46 -2.01
CA ARG A 144 10.10 -18.92 -2.23
C ARG A 144 11.06 -19.28 -3.36
N SER A 145 11.22 -18.38 -4.31
CA SER A 145 12.02 -18.60 -5.52
C SER A 145 13.48 -18.13 -5.37
N ALA A 146 13.77 -17.28 -4.39
CA ALA A 146 15.10 -16.80 -4.02
C ALA A 146 15.86 -17.85 -3.22
#